data_AF-A3IMZ6-F1
#
_entry.id   AF-A3IMZ6-F1
#
_cell.length_a   1.000
_cell.length_b   1.000
_cell.length_c   1.000
_cell.angle_alpha   90.00
_cell.angle_beta   90.00
_cell.angle_gamma   90.00
#
_symmetry.space_group_name_H-M   'P 1'
#
loop_
_entity.id
_entity.type
_entity.pdbx_description
1 polymer ?
#
loop_
_entity_poly.entity_id
_entity_poly.type
_entity_poly.pdbx_seq_one_letter_code
_entity_poly.pdbx_strand_id
1 'polypeptide(L)'
;MELLPSEILATNKFDQCVLSLALINICNQDSPVGKAMKQRYNDWKSETDDLINNPWLDLHQFTIYVPHPDQTYEDISLEEGLTLGYNVEVEPIVDHDSIPYNIPEGGHFVAVLKQNKVNGEFKIAATGMFIQPLAALSLDIVTDPDEGKYQSMVIKHPIIRDYPQDFVEKISQYLNKEIHFKQLPNLVGYVDQSQNPDYRQPSWQELYLEGQGIKLF
;
A
#
# COMPACT_ATOMS: atom_id res chain seq x y z
N MET A 1 -9.05 -23.13 -12.64
CA MET A 1 -8.11 -24.03 -11.91
C MET A 1 -8.10 -23.52 -10.48
N GLU A 2 -8.42 -24.35 -9.47
CA GLU A 2 -8.43 -23.84 -8.08
C GLU A 2 -7.03 -23.38 -7.66
N LEU A 3 -6.91 -22.13 -7.21
CA LEU A 3 -5.66 -21.58 -6.67
C LEU A 3 -5.33 -22.28 -5.36
N LEU A 4 -4.05 -22.62 -5.17
CA LEU A 4 -3.58 -23.11 -3.88
C LEU A 4 -3.64 -21.97 -2.84
N PRO A 5 -3.88 -22.25 -1.55
CA PRO A 5 -3.89 -21.22 -0.52
C PRO A 5 -2.62 -20.37 -0.50
N SER A 6 -1.46 -20.96 -0.83
CA SER A 6 -0.17 -20.26 -0.94
C SER A 6 -0.10 -19.26 -2.09
N GLU A 7 -0.97 -19.38 -3.09
CA GLU A 7 -1.05 -18.48 -4.26
C GLU A 7 -1.96 -17.28 -3.97
N ILE A 8 -2.93 -17.43 -3.05
CA ILE A 8 -3.78 -16.32 -2.59
C ILE A 8 -2.94 -15.37 -1.74
N LEU A 9 -3.08 -14.06 -1.96
CA LEU A 9 -2.35 -13.02 -1.23
C LEU A 9 -2.72 -13.03 0.26
N ALA A 10 -1.75 -12.75 1.12
CA ALA A 10 -1.92 -12.51 2.56
C ALA A 10 -2.41 -13.72 3.39
N THR A 11 -2.45 -14.92 2.81
CA THR A 11 -2.73 -16.18 3.52
C THR A 11 -1.53 -16.69 4.32
N ASN A 12 -0.32 -16.26 3.94
CA ASN A 12 0.91 -16.61 4.61
C ASN A 12 1.58 -15.37 5.22
N LYS A 13 2.46 -15.61 6.19
CA LYS A 13 3.12 -14.56 6.96
C LYS A 13 4.08 -13.70 6.14
N PHE A 14 4.72 -14.28 5.14
CA PHE A 14 5.64 -13.55 4.27
C PHE A 14 4.89 -12.45 3.50
N ASP A 15 3.77 -12.79 2.84
CA ASP A 15 2.91 -11.83 2.13
C ASP A 15 2.47 -10.69 3.06
N GLN A 16 2.06 -11.04 4.29
CA GLN A 16 1.62 -10.08 5.29
C GLN A 16 2.74 -9.10 5.71
N CYS A 17 3.97 -9.60 5.87
CA CYS A 17 5.15 -8.76 6.14
C CYS A 17 5.47 -7.83 4.97
N VAL A 18 5.42 -8.35 3.73
CA VAL A 18 5.66 -7.54 2.52
C VAL A 18 4.65 -6.39 2.43
N LEU A 19 3.35 -6.67 2.60
CA LEU A 19 2.31 -5.65 2.53
C LEU A 19 2.44 -4.62 3.66
N SER A 20 2.84 -5.07 4.86
CA SER A 20 3.09 -4.17 5.99
C SER A 20 4.26 -3.23 5.72
N LEU A 21 5.37 -3.74 5.18
CA LEU A 21 6.54 -2.93 4.81
C LEU A 21 6.25 -1.98 3.65
N ALA A 22 5.47 -2.43 2.66
CA ALA A 22 5.01 -1.55 1.59
C ALA A 22 4.21 -0.38 2.15
N LEU A 23 3.24 -0.66 3.03
CA LEU A 23 2.43 0.38 3.69
C LEU A 23 3.29 1.33 4.53
N ILE A 24 4.27 0.82 5.28
CA ILE A 24 5.22 1.66 6.03
C ILE A 24 5.96 2.63 5.10
N ASN A 25 6.50 2.12 3.98
CA ASN A 25 7.24 2.95 3.04
C ASN A 25 6.33 3.97 2.36
N ILE A 26 5.11 3.59 1.97
CA ILE A 26 4.12 4.50 1.38
C ILE A 26 3.74 5.62 2.36
N CYS A 27 3.53 5.31 3.64
CA CYS A 27 3.13 6.31 4.65
C CYS A 27 4.23 7.32 5.01
N ASN A 28 5.50 7.00 4.78
CA ASN A 28 6.62 7.84 5.19
C ASN A 28 7.18 8.65 4.01
N GLN A 29 7.04 9.97 4.04
CA GLN A 29 7.52 10.84 2.94
C GLN A 29 9.04 10.79 2.77
N ASP A 30 9.78 10.48 3.83
CA ASP A 30 11.23 10.40 3.81
C ASP A 30 11.75 9.01 3.38
N SER A 31 10.84 8.04 3.16
CA SER A 31 11.20 6.74 2.60
C SER A 31 11.65 6.87 1.14
N PRO A 32 12.35 5.86 0.58
CA PRO A 32 12.64 5.82 -0.84
C PRO A 32 11.39 5.97 -1.72
N VAL A 33 10.27 5.37 -1.32
CA VAL A 33 8.99 5.45 -2.04
C VAL A 33 8.40 6.85 -1.98
N GLY A 34 8.37 7.48 -0.80
CA GLY A 34 7.87 8.85 -0.62
C GLY A 34 8.70 9.88 -1.40
N LYS A 35 10.03 9.71 -1.41
CA LYS A 35 10.93 10.53 -2.22
C LYS A 35 10.71 10.33 -3.71
N ALA A 36 10.55 9.08 -4.16
CA ALA A 36 10.26 8.76 -5.55
C ALA A 36 8.92 9.35 -6.01
N MET A 37 7.88 9.27 -5.18
CA MET A 37 6.58 9.91 -5.42
C MET A 37 6.75 11.42 -5.64
N LYS A 38 7.41 12.09 -4.69
CA LYS A 38 7.64 13.54 -4.78
C LYS A 38 8.42 13.93 -6.02
N GLN A 39 9.43 13.15 -6.39
CA GLN A 39 10.23 13.40 -7.59
C GLN A 39 9.37 13.27 -8.85
N ARG A 40 8.69 12.12 -9.04
CA ARG A 40 7.83 11.89 -10.22
C ARG A 40 6.68 12.89 -10.33
N TYR A 41 6.12 13.29 -9.20
CA TYR A 41 5.11 14.34 -9.15
C TYR A 41 5.65 15.68 -9.68
N ASN A 42 6.82 16.10 -9.20
CA ASN A 42 7.43 17.35 -9.65
C ASN A 42 7.79 17.31 -11.13
N ASP A 43 8.32 16.17 -11.61
CA ASP A 43 8.64 15.97 -13.02
C ASP A 43 7.37 16.11 -13.87
N TRP A 44 6.27 15.43 -13.50
CA TRP A 44 4.97 15.55 -14.17
C TRP A 44 4.39 16.97 -14.16
N LYS A 45 4.44 17.69 -13.03
CA LYS A 45 3.95 19.07 -12.95
C LYS A 45 4.82 20.04 -13.78
N SER A 46 6.13 19.77 -13.89
CA SER A 46 7.02 20.57 -14.73
C SER A 46 6.75 20.41 -16.22
N GLU A 47 6.28 19.24 -16.66
CA GLU A 47 5.90 18.99 -18.05
C GLU A 47 4.55 19.62 -18.44
N THR A 48 3.69 19.87 -17.46
CA THR A 48 2.32 20.38 -17.66
C THR A 48 2.18 21.88 -17.43
N ASP A 49 3.26 22.57 -17.02
CA ASP A 49 3.28 23.97 -16.57
C ASP A 49 2.28 24.28 -15.42
N ASP A 50 1.86 23.25 -14.70
CA ASP A 50 0.95 23.35 -13.55
C ASP A 50 1.71 23.77 -12.28
N LEU A 51 0.99 24.40 -11.35
CA LEU A 51 1.53 24.73 -10.03
C LEU A 51 1.86 23.45 -9.24
N ILE A 52 3.11 23.34 -8.79
CA ILE A 52 3.54 22.28 -7.87
C ILE A 52 2.84 22.49 -6.52
N ASN A 53 1.95 21.56 -6.18
CA ASN A 53 1.23 21.52 -4.91
C ASN A 53 1.74 20.37 -4.03
N ASN A 54 0.99 20.07 -2.96
CA ASN A 54 1.24 18.87 -2.16
C ASN A 54 0.96 17.61 -3.01
N PRO A 55 1.94 16.70 -3.24
CA PRO A 55 1.76 15.53 -4.10
C PRO A 55 0.65 14.59 -3.60
N TRP A 56 0.30 14.63 -2.32
CA TRP A 56 -0.79 13.82 -1.75
C TRP A 56 -2.20 14.29 -2.16
N LEU A 57 -2.34 15.44 -2.83
CA LEU A 57 -3.63 15.95 -3.32
C LEU A 57 -3.96 15.45 -4.73
N ASP A 58 -2.95 15.04 -5.50
CA ASP A 58 -3.13 14.46 -6.82
C ASP A 58 -3.16 12.94 -6.74
N LEU A 59 -3.86 12.29 -7.67
CA LEU A 59 -4.03 10.86 -7.67
C LEU A 59 -2.74 10.15 -8.10
N HIS A 60 -2.39 9.09 -7.38
CA HIS A 60 -1.21 8.27 -7.67
C HIS A 60 -1.60 6.78 -7.68
N GLN A 61 -0.88 5.99 -8.45
CA GLN A 61 -0.88 4.54 -8.39
C GLN A 61 0.35 4.06 -7.63
N PHE A 62 0.13 3.23 -6.62
CA PHE A 62 1.19 2.43 -6.00
C PHE A 62 1.11 1.00 -6.51
N THR A 63 2.19 0.51 -7.10
CA THR A 63 2.33 -0.89 -7.51
C THR A 63 3.21 -1.61 -6.50
N ILE A 64 2.66 -2.59 -5.78
CA ILE A 64 3.37 -3.38 -4.76
C ILE A 64 3.68 -4.75 -5.34
N TYR A 65 4.96 -5.10 -5.40
CA TYR A 65 5.44 -6.40 -5.84
C TYR A 65 5.66 -7.31 -4.63
N VAL A 66 5.00 -8.47 -4.61
CA VAL A 66 5.15 -9.52 -3.60
C VAL A 66 5.94 -10.66 -4.25
N PRO A 67 7.28 -10.69 -4.08
CA PRO A 67 8.13 -11.69 -4.71
C PRO A 67 7.91 -13.07 -4.08
N HIS A 68 8.45 -14.10 -4.73
CA HIS A 68 8.52 -15.42 -4.09
C HIS A 68 9.44 -15.37 -2.85
N PRO A 69 9.13 -16.05 -1.73
CA PRO A 69 9.96 -16.01 -0.51
C PRO A 69 11.39 -16.50 -0.71
N ASP A 70 11.60 -17.42 -1.65
CA ASP A 70 12.92 -17.95 -2.02
C ASP A 70 13.63 -17.13 -3.12
N GLN A 71 13.15 -15.93 -3.45
CA GLN A 71 13.79 -15.06 -4.43
C GLN A 71 15.12 -14.52 -3.91
N THR A 72 16.16 -14.57 -4.75
CA THR A 72 17.49 -14.01 -4.45
C THR A 72 17.79 -12.83 -5.36
N TYR A 73 18.57 -11.87 -4.86
CA TYR A 73 19.11 -10.73 -5.60
C TYR A 73 20.63 -10.69 -5.45
N GLU A 74 21.31 -10.00 -6.36
CA GLU A 74 22.78 -10.02 -6.45
C GLU A 74 23.45 -9.25 -5.31
N ASP A 75 22.98 -8.03 -5.01
CA ASP A 75 23.70 -7.09 -4.12
C ASP A 75 23.01 -6.81 -2.78
N ILE A 76 21.80 -7.33 -2.58
CA ILE A 76 20.99 -7.05 -1.40
C ILE A 76 20.17 -8.28 -1.01
N SER A 77 19.94 -8.49 0.29
CA SER A 77 19.01 -9.53 0.73
C SER A 77 17.57 -9.15 0.38
N LEU A 78 16.72 -10.14 0.13
CA LEU A 78 15.29 -9.93 -0.10
C LEU A 78 14.65 -9.11 1.04
N GLU A 79 14.93 -9.48 2.29
CA GLU A 79 14.38 -8.81 3.48
C GLU A 79 14.80 -7.34 3.57
N GLU A 80 16.06 -7.04 3.25
CA GLU A 80 16.60 -5.67 3.27
C GLU A 80 15.99 -4.83 2.15
N GLY A 81 15.90 -5.36 0.92
CA GLY A 81 15.25 -4.67 -0.18
C GLY A 81 13.77 -4.37 0.07
N LEU A 82 13.05 -5.34 0.65
CA LEU A 82 11.65 -5.16 1.07
C LEU A 82 11.51 -4.12 2.20
N THR A 83 12.46 -4.11 3.15
CA THR A 83 12.48 -3.11 4.22
C THR A 83 12.64 -1.70 3.64
N LEU A 84 13.50 -1.53 2.63
CA LEU A 84 13.72 -0.25 1.94
C LEU A 84 12.60 0.12 0.94
N GLY A 85 11.60 -0.75 0.74
CA GLY A 85 10.49 -0.50 -0.18
C GLY A 85 10.87 -0.61 -1.65
N TYR A 86 11.93 -1.33 -2.01
CA TYR A 86 12.37 -1.52 -3.41
C TYR A 86 11.36 -2.29 -4.27
N ASN A 87 10.42 -2.96 -3.62
CA ASN A 87 9.31 -3.66 -4.25
C ASN A 87 8.07 -2.77 -4.45
N VAL A 88 8.19 -1.45 -4.32
CA VAL A 88 7.07 -0.52 -4.50
C VAL A 88 7.42 0.52 -5.55
N GLU A 89 6.57 0.60 -6.57
CA GLU A 89 6.60 1.67 -7.56
C GLU A 89 5.45 2.64 -7.30
N VAL A 90 5.62 3.88 -7.73
CA VAL A 90 4.63 4.93 -7.58
C VAL A 90 4.62 5.82 -8.81
N GLU A 91 3.46 6.06 -9.40
CA GLU A 91 3.31 6.90 -10.59
C GLU A 91 2.09 7.82 -10.44
N PRO A 92 2.14 9.06 -10.95
CA PRO A 92 0.96 9.92 -11.02
C PRO A 92 -0.07 9.33 -12.00
N ILE A 93 -1.35 9.35 -11.65
CA ILE A 93 -2.43 8.98 -12.56
C ILE A 93 -2.91 10.24 -13.27
N VAL A 94 -2.66 10.33 -14.58
CA VAL A 94 -3.09 11.46 -15.41
C VAL A 94 -4.53 11.27 -15.89
N ASP A 95 -4.88 10.03 -16.28
CA ASP A 95 -6.21 9.67 -16.74
C ASP A 95 -6.96 8.91 -15.66
N HIS A 96 -7.89 9.58 -14.98
CA HIS A 96 -8.68 8.96 -13.91
C HIS A 96 -9.63 7.88 -14.45
N ASP A 97 -10.01 7.92 -15.73
CA ASP A 97 -10.88 6.92 -16.35
C ASP A 97 -10.12 5.62 -16.66
N SER A 98 -8.78 5.64 -16.55
CA SER A 98 -7.92 4.46 -16.75
C SER A 98 -7.97 3.47 -15.58
N ILE A 99 -8.50 3.87 -14.42
CA ILE A 99 -8.62 3.02 -13.24
C ILE A 99 -10.07 2.59 -12.98
N PRO A 100 -10.33 1.32 -12.60
CA PRO A 100 -11.68 0.82 -12.38
C PRO A 100 -12.29 1.25 -11.03
N TYR A 101 -11.62 2.14 -10.29
CA TYR A 101 -12.01 2.59 -8.96
C TYR A 101 -12.35 4.09 -8.96
N ASN A 102 -13.46 4.45 -8.33
CA ASN A 102 -13.77 5.84 -8.03
C ASN A 102 -13.07 6.26 -6.74
N ILE A 103 -11.85 6.77 -6.87
CA ILE A 103 -10.99 7.09 -5.72
C ILE A 103 -11.29 8.52 -5.21
N PRO A 104 -11.78 8.70 -3.98
CA PRO A 104 -11.96 10.02 -3.41
C PRO A 104 -10.61 10.70 -3.10
N GLU A 105 -10.62 12.03 -2.93
CA GLU A 105 -9.42 12.78 -2.50
C GLU A 105 -8.84 12.20 -1.20
N GLY A 106 -7.51 12.23 -1.03
CA GLY A 106 -6.81 11.56 0.07
C GLY A 106 -6.73 10.03 -0.06
N GLY A 107 -7.19 9.49 -1.19
CA GLY A 107 -7.05 8.10 -1.58
C GLY A 107 -6.10 7.96 -2.78
N HIS A 108 -5.41 6.82 -2.87
CA HIS A 108 -4.53 6.49 -3.98
C HIS A 108 -4.78 5.08 -4.47
N PHE A 109 -4.65 4.85 -5.78
CA PHE A 109 -4.86 3.52 -6.35
C PHE A 109 -3.72 2.60 -5.94
N VAL A 110 -4.04 1.34 -5.64
CA VAL A 110 -3.07 0.32 -5.29
C VAL A 110 -3.29 -0.91 -6.15
N ALA A 111 -2.22 -1.38 -6.80
CA ALA A 111 -2.16 -2.67 -7.46
C ALA A 111 -1.13 -3.54 -6.74
N VAL A 112 -1.51 -4.75 -6.36
CA VAL A 112 -0.60 -5.73 -5.78
C VAL A 112 -0.37 -6.85 -6.77
N LEU A 113 0.89 -7.05 -7.12
CA LEU A 113 1.35 -8.11 -8.01
C LEU A 113 2.09 -9.16 -7.20
N LYS A 114 1.75 -10.44 -7.35
CA LYS A 114 2.40 -11.55 -6.65
C LYS A 114 3.09 -12.51 -7.61
N GLN A 115 4.24 -13.01 -7.18
CA GLN A 115 5.03 -14.00 -7.89
C GLN A 115 4.91 -15.37 -7.20
N ASN A 116 4.25 -16.33 -7.86
CA ASN A 116 3.98 -17.66 -7.27
C ASN A 116 5.13 -18.68 -7.46
N LYS A 117 6.16 -18.34 -8.26
CA LYS A 117 7.31 -19.20 -8.52
C LYS A 117 8.59 -18.37 -8.50
N VAL A 118 9.70 -18.94 -8.01
CA VAL A 118 11.02 -18.30 -8.11
C VAL A 118 11.32 -17.95 -9.57
N ASN A 119 11.72 -16.69 -9.83
CA ASN A 119 11.94 -16.15 -11.17
C ASN A 119 10.74 -16.24 -12.13
N GLY A 120 9.52 -16.43 -11.60
CA GLY A 120 8.28 -16.40 -12.36
C GLY A 120 7.79 -14.99 -12.68
N GLU A 121 6.74 -14.89 -13.47
CA GLU A 121 6.06 -13.61 -13.73
C GLU A 121 5.23 -13.17 -12.52
N PHE A 122 5.13 -11.85 -12.37
CA PHE A 122 4.23 -11.19 -11.45
C PHE A 122 2.81 -11.14 -12.02
N LYS A 123 1.81 -11.48 -11.21
CA LYS A 123 0.40 -11.46 -11.60
C LYS A 123 -0.42 -10.66 -10.60
N ILE A 124 -1.49 -10.01 -11.07
CA ILE A 124 -2.40 -9.26 -10.20
C ILE A 124 -2.98 -10.20 -9.15
N ALA A 125 -2.74 -9.86 -7.90
CA ALA A 125 -3.20 -10.59 -6.72
C ALA A 125 -4.19 -9.76 -5.89
N ALA A 126 -4.12 -8.43 -5.97
CA ALA A 126 -5.15 -7.55 -5.43
C ALA A 126 -5.14 -6.19 -6.14
N THR A 127 -6.27 -5.51 -6.09
CA THR A 127 -6.38 -4.07 -6.41
C THR A 127 -7.15 -3.37 -5.30
N GLY A 128 -7.00 -2.06 -5.18
CA GLY A 128 -7.77 -1.30 -4.20
C GLY A 128 -7.20 0.08 -3.98
N MET A 129 -7.21 0.51 -2.74
CA MET A 129 -6.88 1.89 -2.39
C MET A 129 -6.04 1.99 -1.13
N PHE A 130 -5.05 2.89 -1.16
CA PHE A 130 -4.41 3.43 0.03
C PHE A 130 -5.19 4.66 0.51
N ILE A 131 -5.70 4.62 1.75
CA ILE A 131 -6.42 5.73 2.38
C ILE A 131 -5.42 6.49 3.24
N GLN A 132 -4.89 7.59 2.70
CA GLN A 132 -3.74 8.28 3.26
C GLN A 132 -3.94 8.73 4.70
N PRO A 133 -5.03 9.42 5.09
CA PRO A 133 -5.20 9.88 6.47
C PRO A 133 -5.17 8.73 7.46
N LEU A 134 -5.71 7.57 7.08
CA LEU A 134 -5.84 6.40 7.93
C LEU A 134 -4.60 5.51 7.96
N ALA A 135 -3.59 5.77 7.14
CA ALA A 135 -2.43 4.88 6.99
C ALA A 135 -2.83 3.41 6.77
N ALA A 136 -3.79 3.16 5.87
CA ALA A 136 -4.36 1.84 5.65
C ALA A 136 -4.56 1.52 4.16
N LEU A 137 -4.39 0.25 3.79
CA LEU A 137 -4.78 -0.29 2.49
C LEU A 137 -6.15 -0.96 2.62
N SER A 138 -7.07 -0.65 1.70
CA SER A 138 -8.30 -1.42 1.48
C SER A 138 -8.17 -2.12 0.14
N LEU A 139 -8.04 -3.44 0.15
CA LEU A 139 -7.70 -4.25 -1.01
C LEU A 139 -8.78 -5.29 -1.29
N ASP A 140 -9.08 -5.50 -2.57
CA ASP A 140 -9.87 -6.63 -3.06
C ASP A 140 -8.90 -7.70 -3.56
N ILE A 141 -8.73 -8.76 -2.77
CA ILE A 141 -7.80 -9.85 -3.04
C ILE A 141 -8.45 -10.85 -4.00
N VAL A 142 -7.75 -11.17 -5.08
CA VAL A 142 -8.17 -12.19 -6.05
C VAL A 142 -8.09 -13.56 -5.38
N THR A 143 -9.23 -14.24 -5.25
CA THR A 143 -9.31 -15.61 -4.72
C THR A 143 -9.59 -16.64 -5.81
N ASP A 144 -10.25 -16.22 -6.89
CA ASP A 144 -10.40 -17.01 -8.12
C ASP A 144 -10.46 -16.07 -9.34
N PRO A 145 -9.39 -15.97 -10.16
CA PRO A 145 -9.39 -15.12 -11.34
C PRO A 145 -10.26 -15.64 -12.48
N ASP A 146 -10.44 -16.96 -12.60
CA ASP A 146 -11.25 -17.57 -13.67
C ASP A 146 -12.75 -17.30 -13.42
N GLU A 147 -13.16 -17.27 -12.15
CA GLU A 147 -14.53 -17.00 -11.73
C GLU A 147 -14.78 -15.54 -11.32
N GLY A 148 -13.76 -14.68 -11.35
CA GLY A 148 -13.86 -13.27 -10.93
C GLY A 148 -14.24 -13.12 -9.45
N LYS A 149 -13.74 -13.99 -8.57
CA LYS A 149 -13.99 -13.92 -7.12
C LYS A 149 -12.91 -13.12 -6.42
N TYR A 150 -13.37 -12.24 -5.54
CA TYR A 150 -12.54 -11.37 -4.73
C TYR A 150 -12.97 -11.41 -3.26
N GLN A 151 -12.01 -11.15 -2.37
CA GLN A 151 -12.24 -10.97 -0.94
C GLN A 151 -11.66 -9.63 -0.50
N SER A 152 -12.50 -8.75 0.04
CA SER A 152 -12.04 -7.47 0.57
C SER A 152 -11.30 -7.66 1.89
N MET A 153 -10.19 -6.95 2.05
CA MET A 153 -9.31 -6.97 3.21
C MET A 153 -8.81 -5.56 3.50
N VAL A 154 -8.78 -5.18 4.78
CA VAL A 154 -8.14 -3.93 5.22
C VAL A 154 -6.84 -4.25 5.95
N ILE A 155 -5.75 -3.66 5.47
CA ILE A 155 -4.41 -3.77 6.06
C ILE A 155 -4.09 -2.44 6.73
N LYS A 156 -3.85 -2.50 8.04
CA LYS A 156 -3.50 -1.35 8.86
C LYS A 156 -1.99 -1.21 8.96
N HIS A 157 -1.51 0.02 9.10
CA HIS A 157 -0.11 0.25 9.45
C HIS A 157 0.25 -0.49 10.75
N PRO A 158 1.32 -1.30 10.78
CA PRO A 158 1.57 -2.25 11.87
C PRO A 158 1.94 -1.60 13.20
N ILE A 159 2.53 -0.41 13.18
CA ILE A 159 2.95 0.31 14.39
C ILE A 159 1.80 1.08 15.06
N ILE A 160 0.75 1.42 14.31
CA ILE A 160 -0.37 2.22 14.85
C ILE A 160 -1.28 1.29 15.65
N ARG A 161 -1.26 1.44 16.98
CA ARG A 161 -1.99 0.56 17.90
C ARG A 161 -3.47 0.92 18.03
N ASP A 162 -3.75 2.22 18.14
CA ASP A 162 -5.07 2.72 18.52
C ASP A 162 -5.79 3.34 17.31
N TYR A 163 -6.26 2.47 16.42
CA TYR A 163 -7.23 2.89 15.42
C TYR A 163 -8.58 3.26 16.10
N PRO A 164 -9.30 4.27 15.57
CA PRO A 164 -10.62 4.64 16.07
C PRO A 164 -11.57 3.44 16.18
N GLN A 165 -12.43 3.42 17.19
CA GLN A 165 -13.41 2.33 17.36
C GLN A 165 -14.42 2.26 16.20
N ASP A 166 -14.73 3.41 15.61
CA ASP A 166 -15.62 3.59 14.45
C ASP A 166 -14.87 3.51 13.10
N PHE A 167 -13.66 2.96 13.08
CA PHE A 167 -12.79 2.93 11.89
C PHE A 167 -13.45 2.37 10.63
N VAL A 168 -14.18 1.25 10.75
CA VAL A 168 -14.86 0.61 9.60
C VAL A 168 -15.99 1.50 9.08
N GLU A 169 -16.75 2.11 9.98
CA GLU A 169 -17.83 3.04 9.62
C GLU A 169 -17.26 4.28 8.90
N LYS A 170 -16.17 4.86 9.41
CA LYS A 170 -15.50 6.00 8.77
C LYS A 170 -14.96 5.67 7.38
N ILE A 171 -14.40 4.48 7.18
CA ILE A 171 -13.97 4.03 5.85
C ILE A 171 -15.18 3.96 4.90
N SER A 172 -16.28 3.36 5.35
CA SER A 172 -17.51 3.25 4.55
C SER A 172 -18.05 4.64 4.15
N GLN A 173 -18.19 5.55 5.12
CA GLN A 173 -18.65 6.93 4.86
C GLN A 173 -17.71 7.67 3.89
N TYR A 174 -16.40 7.49 4.02
CA TYR A 174 -15.41 8.10 3.12
C TYR A 174 -15.50 7.54 1.69
N LEU A 175 -15.57 6.21 1.56
CA LEU A 175 -15.72 5.52 0.27
C LEU A 175 -17.01 5.94 -0.46
N ASN A 176 -18.09 6.12 0.30
CA ASN A 176 -19.38 6.60 -0.21
C ASN A 176 -19.43 8.11 -0.45
N LYS A 177 -18.33 8.84 -0.20
CA LYS A 177 -18.24 10.31 -0.28
C LYS A 177 -19.23 11.05 0.62
N GLU A 178 -19.68 10.41 1.70
CA GLU A 178 -20.52 11.00 2.75
C GLU A 178 -19.71 11.95 3.64
N ILE A 179 -18.43 11.63 3.84
CA ILE A 179 -17.46 12.48 4.55
C ILE A 179 -16.25 12.79 3.66
N HIS A 180 -15.68 13.97 3.87
CA HIS A 180 -14.45 14.41 3.20
C HIS A 180 -13.22 13.84 3.92
N PHE A 181 -12.11 13.60 3.20
CA PHE A 181 -10.90 12.99 3.78
C PHE A 181 -10.34 13.75 4.99
N LYS A 182 -10.48 15.08 5.02
CA LYS A 182 -10.09 15.94 6.16
C LYS A 182 -10.86 15.66 7.46
N GLN A 183 -11.98 14.92 7.39
CA GLN A 183 -12.76 14.49 8.55
C GLN A 183 -12.29 13.11 9.08
N LEU A 184 -11.44 12.41 8.34
CA LEU A 184 -10.76 11.21 8.81
C LEU A 184 -9.66 11.58 9.83
N PRO A 185 -9.43 10.74 10.85
CA PRO A 185 -8.28 10.91 11.73
C PRO A 185 -6.96 10.85 10.95
N ASN A 186 -6.07 11.80 11.20
CA ASN A 186 -4.74 11.88 10.57
C ASN A 186 -3.74 10.92 11.25
N LEU A 187 -3.96 9.62 11.08
CA LEU A 187 -3.13 8.56 11.65
C LEU A 187 -1.75 8.47 10.99
N VAL A 188 -1.65 8.80 9.70
CA VAL A 188 -0.36 8.83 8.97
C VAL A 188 0.63 9.80 9.60
N GLY A 189 0.18 10.89 10.23
CA GLY A 189 1.04 11.82 10.94
C GLY A 189 1.85 11.19 12.08
N TYR A 190 1.43 10.04 12.62
CA TYR A 190 2.22 9.31 13.63
C TYR A 190 3.40 8.53 13.04
N VAL A 191 3.38 8.24 11.74
CA VAL A 191 4.31 7.31 11.06
C VAL A 191 4.96 7.91 9.82
N ASP A 192 4.78 9.21 9.62
CA ASP A 192 5.45 10.02 8.61
C ASP A 192 6.59 10.79 9.30
N GLN A 193 7.85 10.51 8.96
CA GLN A 193 9.01 11.13 9.65
C GLN A 193 9.07 12.64 9.45
N SER A 194 8.44 13.16 8.39
CA SER A 194 8.31 14.60 8.18
C SER A 194 7.38 15.29 9.20
N GLN A 195 6.48 14.53 9.82
CA GLN A 195 5.52 15.01 10.83
C GLN A 195 5.85 14.52 12.25
N ASN A 196 6.42 13.32 12.37
CA ASN A 196 6.86 12.71 13.62
C ASN A 196 8.34 12.27 13.50
N PRO A 197 9.31 13.13 13.84
CA PRO A 197 10.73 12.79 13.79
C PRO A 197 11.14 11.64 14.70
N ASP A 198 10.36 11.35 15.76
CA ASP A 198 10.60 10.22 16.67
C ASP A 198 10.15 8.87 16.09
N TYR A 199 9.45 8.87 14.96
CA TYR A 199 9.04 7.64 14.30
C TYR A 199 10.27 6.88 13.77
N ARG A 200 10.36 5.62 14.19
CA ARG A 200 11.32 4.64 13.67
C ARG A 200 10.59 3.55 12.91
N GLN A 201 10.96 3.38 11.65
CA GLN A 201 10.50 2.28 10.82
C GLN A 201 10.95 0.92 11.41
N PRO A 202 10.04 -0.06 11.52
CA PRO A 202 10.39 -1.40 11.97
C PRO A 202 11.18 -2.17 10.90
N SER A 203 12.03 -3.07 11.37
CA SER A 203 12.74 -4.05 10.54
C SER A 203 11.84 -5.20 10.13
N TRP A 204 12.26 -5.94 9.09
CA TRP A 204 11.64 -7.21 8.70
C TRP A 204 11.45 -8.15 9.89
N GLN A 205 12.50 -8.36 10.70
CA GLN A 205 12.44 -9.31 11.82
C GLN A 205 11.45 -8.87 12.90
N GLU A 206 11.31 -7.57 13.17
CA GLU A 206 10.31 -7.07 14.13
C GLU A 206 8.89 -7.36 13.64
N LEU A 207 8.58 -7.06 12.38
CA LEU A 207 7.26 -7.36 11.81
C LEU A 207 7.00 -8.86 11.71
N TYR A 208 8.01 -9.64 11.36
CA TYR A 208 7.90 -11.08 11.33
C TYR A 208 7.68 -11.63 12.75
N LEU A 209 8.40 -11.19 13.77
CA LEU A 209 8.23 -11.69 15.13
C LEU A 209 6.93 -11.22 15.80
N GLU A 210 6.50 -9.99 15.54
CA GLU A 210 5.25 -9.42 16.07
C GLU A 210 3.99 -10.03 15.47
N GLY A 211 4.10 -10.96 14.51
CA GLY A 211 3.03 -11.55 13.70
C GLY A 211 1.77 -12.01 14.46
N GLN A 212 0.98 -11.05 14.92
CA GLN A 212 -0.37 -11.09 15.47
C GLN A 212 -0.91 -9.67 15.38
N GLY A 213 -1.53 -9.31 14.23
CA GLY A 213 -2.05 -7.95 14.09
C GLY A 213 -2.91 -7.66 12.86
N ILE A 214 -2.88 -8.49 11.81
CA ILE A 214 -3.89 -8.39 10.75
C ILE A 214 -5.19 -8.94 11.31
N LYS A 215 -5.92 -8.09 12.02
CA LYS A 215 -7.34 -8.29 12.28
C LYS A 215 -8.04 -8.08 10.95
N LEU A 216 -8.29 -9.20 10.27
CA LEU A 216 -9.36 -9.29 9.28
C LEU A 216 -10.63 -8.84 9.99
N PHE A 217 -11.28 -7.81 9.45
CA PHE A 217 -12.65 -7.48 9.84
C PHE A 217 -13.60 -8.36 9.06
#